data_AF-A0A3B9T4H3-F1
#
_entry.id   AF-A0A3B9T4H3-F1
#
_cell.length_a   1.000
_cell.length_b   1.000
_cell.length_c   1.000
_cell.angle_alpha   90.00
_cell.angle_beta   90.00
_cell.angle_gamma   90.00
#
_symmetry.space_group_name_H-M   'P 1'
#
loop_
_entity.id
_entity.type
_entity.pdbx_description
1 polymer ?
#
loop_
_entity_poly.entity_id
_entity_poly.type
_entity_poly.pdbx_seq_one_letter_code
_entity_poly.pdbx_strand_id
1 'polypeptide(L)'
;LPDNVPANEFLNLENDKISTSRNWAVWLHEYLVDFPGKQDVLRYVLTANAPETKDNDFTWKDFQAKNNNELLAIFGNFVNRTLVLTQKYYNGKVPALGKLTSSDTLVLTEIAAYPNRIGNNIEEYRFREAIGELMNLARMGNKYLTENEPWKTIKTDEKRVETVLNIALQICASLAVLSEPFLPFSSAKLKKMLALSDKLAWDNVDSHQLVKENQTLPIPELLFERIEDESIEFQVQKLLNTKLSNQAQSNQAVASKENISYDEFAKMDIRVGTILEAEKVAKTKKLLKLKIDTGIDQRTIVSGIAEYFSPEEIIGKQVSVLVNLAPKNLKGIESQGMILMAEDADGSLRFVVPSVQTKNGSEIK
;
A
#
# COMPACT_ATOMS: atom_id res chain seq x y z
N LEU A 1 -29.03 15.61 -22.70
CA LEU A 1 -27.57 15.60 -22.54
C LEU A 1 -27.29 15.52 -21.04
N PRO A 2 -26.17 14.95 -20.57
CA PRO A 2 -25.85 14.96 -19.14
C PRO A 2 -25.63 16.40 -18.65
N ASP A 3 -26.15 16.74 -17.47
CA ASP A 3 -26.00 18.07 -16.87
C ASP A 3 -24.58 18.27 -16.32
N ASN A 4 -23.98 17.22 -15.74
CA ASN A 4 -22.59 17.18 -15.26
C ASN A 4 -21.96 15.80 -15.52
N VAL A 5 -20.65 15.76 -15.77
CA VAL A 5 -19.86 14.54 -15.93
C VAL A 5 -18.61 14.64 -15.04
N PRO A 6 -18.74 14.43 -13.72
CA PRO A 6 -17.58 14.44 -12.82
C PRO A 6 -16.67 13.27 -13.16
N ALA A 7 -15.39 13.57 -13.38
CA ALA A 7 -14.35 12.60 -13.65
C ALA A 7 -13.20 12.80 -12.66
N ASN A 8 -12.54 11.71 -12.29
CA ASN A 8 -11.33 11.75 -11.48
C ASN A 8 -10.18 11.09 -12.26
N GLU A 9 -8.98 11.52 -11.95
CA GLU A 9 -7.71 10.99 -12.45
C GLU A 9 -7.38 9.64 -11.77
N PHE A 10 -6.19 9.09 -12.02
CA PHE A 10 -5.86 7.75 -11.54
C PHE A 10 -5.38 7.75 -10.09
N LEU A 11 -5.72 6.68 -9.37
CA LEU A 11 -5.15 6.35 -8.08
C LEU A 11 -4.06 5.28 -8.27
N ASN A 12 -2.83 5.61 -7.88
CA ASN A 12 -1.72 4.67 -7.80
C ASN A 12 -1.68 3.99 -6.43
N LEU A 13 -0.95 2.88 -6.33
CA LEU A 13 -0.75 2.10 -5.11
C LEU A 13 0.74 1.89 -4.88
N GLU A 14 1.26 2.41 -3.77
CA GLU A 14 2.68 2.29 -3.39
C GLU A 14 3.62 2.71 -4.53
N ASN A 15 3.32 3.86 -5.16
CA ASN A 15 4.01 4.46 -6.31
C ASN A 15 3.91 3.67 -7.63
N ASP A 16 3.14 2.59 -7.68
CA ASP A 16 2.92 1.77 -8.87
C ASP A 16 1.46 1.86 -9.34
N LYS A 17 1.23 1.78 -10.66
CA LYS A 17 -0.13 1.72 -11.21
C LYS A 17 -0.86 0.46 -10.74
N ILE A 18 -2.07 0.63 -10.21
CA ILE A 18 -2.98 -0.46 -9.87
C ILE A 18 -3.17 -1.36 -11.10
N SER A 19 -3.05 -2.68 -10.91
CA SER A 19 -3.08 -3.65 -12.00
C SER A 19 -3.65 -4.99 -11.56
N THR A 20 -4.80 -5.35 -12.12
CA THR A 20 -5.45 -6.63 -11.85
C THR A 20 -4.65 -7.81 -12.41
N SER A 21 -4.06 -7.67 -13.60
CA SER A 21 -3.22 -8.72 -14.21
C SER A 21 -1.91 -8.97 -13.46
N ARG A 22 -1.33 -7.94 -12.84
CA ARG A 22 -0.16 -8.07 -11.97
C ARG A 22 -0.52 -8.30 -10.50
N ASN A 23 -1.80 -8.56 -10.21
CA ASN A 23 -2.38 -8.67 -8.86
C ASN A 23 -1.84 -7.59 -7.89
N TRP A 24 -1.71 -6.36 -8.37
CA TRP A 24 -1.22 -5.21 -7.62
C TRP A 24 -2.39 -4.26 -7.36
N ALA A 25 -3.15 -4.58 -6.32
CA ALA A 25 -4.34 -3.83 -5.93
C ALA A 25 -4.66 -4.09 -4.45
N VAL A 26 -5.38 -3.16 -3.82
CA VAL A 26 -6.04 -3.40 -2.54
C VAL A 26 -7.47 -3.85 -2.85
N TRP A 27 -7.76 -5.12 -2.62
CA TRP A 27 -9.08 -5.69 -2.87
C TRP A 27 -10.01 -5.41 -1.69
N LEU A 28 -11.16 -4.78 -1.94
CA LEU A 28 -12.08 -4.38 -0.87
C LEU A 28 -12.52 -5.55 0.02
N HIS A 29 -12.82 -6.72 -0.56
CA HIS A 29 -13.27 -7.87 0.22
C HIS A 29 -12.17 -8.42 1.16
N GLU A 30 -10.91 -8.37 0.75
CA GLU A 30 -9.78 -8.74 1.60
C GLU A 30 -9.53 -7.67 2.67
N TYR A 31 -9.58 -6.39 2.29
CA TYR A 31 -9.46 -5.28 3.21
C TYR A 31 -10.47 -5.38 4.37
N LEU A 32 -11.72 -5.74 4.07
CA LEU A 32 -12.77 -5.87 5.09
C LEU A 32 -12.51 -7.01 6.09
N VAL A 33 -11.76 -8.04 5.68
CA VAL A 33 -11.32 -9.13 6.57
C VAL A 33 -10.12 -8.69 7.39
N ASP A 34 -9.15 -8.02 6.76
CA ASP A 34 -7.90 -7.61 7.39
C ASP A 34 -8.09 -6.42 8.36
N PHE A 35 -9.07 -5.54 8.10
CA PHE A 35 -9.40 -4.36 8.91
C PHE A 35 -10.89 -4.32 9.31
N PRO A 36 -11.34 -5.24 10.18
CA PRO A 36 -12.74 -5.29 10.59
C PRO A 36 -13.15 -4.00 11.32
N GLY A 37 -14.31 -3.46 10.95
CA GLY A 37 -14.87 -2.24 11.54
C GLY A 37 -14.19 -0.93 11.12
N LYS A 38 -13.25 -0.96 10.16
CA LYS A 38 -12.48 0.21 9.71
C LYS A 38 -12.88 0.69 8.30
N GLN A 39 -14.10 0.36 7.85
CA GLN A 39 -14.63 0.78 6.54
C GLN A 39 -14.55 2.29 6.34
N ASP A 40 -14.88 3.06 7.39
CA ASP A 40 -14.83 4.52 7.37
C ASP A 40 -13.40 5.06 7.29
N VAL A 41 -12.40 4.32 7.77
CA VAL A 41 -11.01 4.72 7.61
C VAL A 41 -10.63 4.69 6.13
N LEU A 42 -10.98 3.60 5.42
CA LEU A 42 -10.74 3.53 3.97
C LEU A 42 -11.50 4.62 3.22
N ARG A 43 -12.78 4.84 3.55
CA ARG A 43 -13.57 5.93 2.96
C ARG A 43 -12.92 7.29 3.17
N TYR A 44 -12.52 7.59 4.41
CA TYR A 44 -11.82 8.83 4.75
C TYR A 44 -10.57 9.04 3.91
N VAL A 45 -9.70 8.03 3.86
CA VAL A 45 -8.42 8.12 3.16
C VAL A 45 -8.62 8.29 1.67
N LEU A 46 -9.51 7.50 1.05
CA LEU A 46 -9.79 7.61 -0.38
C LEU A 46 -10.44 8.94 -0.74
N THR A 47 -11.32 9.49 0.12
CA THR A 47 -11.90 10.82 -0.11
C THR A 47 -10.87 11.92 0.09
N ALA A 48 -10.07 11.89 1.16
CA ALA A 48 -9.05 12.91 1.44
C ALA A 48 -7.94 12.93 0.36
N ASN A 49 -7.70 11.78 -0.27
CA ASN A 49 -6.73 11.59 -1.34
C ASN A 49 -7.38 11.45 -2.72
N ALA A 50 -8.65 11.84 -2.90
CA ALA A 50 -9.33 11.65 -4.18
C ALA A 50 -8.53 12.32 -5.34
N PRO A 51 -8.29 11.60 -6.45
CA PRO A 51 -7.53 12.15 -7.57
C PRO A 51 -8.39 13.10 -8.42
N GLU A 52 -8.92 14.17 -7.82
CA GLU A 52 -9.90 15.07 -8.45
C GLU A 52 -9.32 15.91 -9.60
N THR A 53 -8.07 16.36 -9.46
CA THR A 53 -7.40 17.26 -10.43
C THR A 53 -6.10 16.72 -11.02
N LYS A 54 -5.55 15.67 -10.40
CA LYS A 54 -4.32 14.99 -10.79
C LYS A 54 -4.28 13.61 -10.16
N ASP A 55 -3.46 12.73 -10.73
CA ASP A 55 -3.16 11.43 -10.13
C ASP A 55 -2.72 11.59 -8.66
N ASN A 56 -3.15 10.64 -7.84
CA ASN A 56 -2.73 10.54 -6.44
C ASN A 56 -2.24 9.13 -6.12
N ASP A 57 -1.57 8.97 -5.00
CA ASP A 57 -0.99 7.69 -4.58
C ASP A 57 -1.56 7.25 -3.24
N PHE A 58 -2.08 6.04 -3.19
CA PHE A 58 -2.42 5.37 -1.95
C PHE A 58 -1.18 4.65 -1.42
N THR A 59 -0.77 4.98 -0.20
CA THR A 59 0.23 4.20 0.54
C THR A 59 -0.37 3.75 1.87
N TRP A 60 0.03 2.57 2.33
CA TRP A 60 -0.39 2.06 3.64
C TRP A 60 0.08 2.95 4.78
N LYS A 61 1.24 3.60 4.60
CA LYS A 61 1.77 4.59 5.55
C LYS A 61 0.89 5.83 5.64
N ASP A 62 0.44 6.38 4.51
CA ASP A 62 -0.48 7.52 4.52
C ASP A 62 -1.87 7.12 5.07
N PHE A 63 -2.38 5.93 4.70
CA PHE A 63 -3.60 5.37 5.28
C PHE A 63 -3.54 5.34 6.82
N GLN A 64 -2.43 4.85 7.38
CA GLN A 64 -2.19 4.84 8.82
C GLN A 64 -2.11 6.26 9.40
N ALA A 65 -1.37 7.17 8.74
CA ALA A 65 -1.19 8.54 9.19
C ALA A 65 -2.52 9.29 9.24
N LYS A 66 -3.36 9.16 8.21
CA LYS A 66 -4.71 9.74 8.15
C LYS A 66 -5.61 9.22 9.26
N ASN A 67 -5.55 7.92 9.56
CA ASN A 67 -6.27 7.38 10.71
C ASN A 67 -5.73 7.93 12.04
N ASN A 68 -4.46 7.74 12.31
CA ASN A 68 -3.88 7.97 13.63
C ASN A 68 -3.77 9.46 13.96
N ASN A 69 -3.42 10.29 12.97
CA ASN A 69 -3.13 11.71 13.18
C ASN A 69 -4.34 12.62 12.91
N GLU A 70 -5.34 12.16 12.15
CA GLU A 70 -6.53 12.97 11.84
C GLU A 70 -7.79 12.37 12.49
N LEU A 71 -8.22 11.18 12.06
CA LEU A 71 -9.44 10.56 12.61
C LEU A 71 -9.33 10.35 14.12
N LEU A 72 -8.27 9.71 14.60
CA LEU A 72 -8.07 9.43 16.02
C LEU A 72 -7.65 10.68 16.79
N ALA A 73 -6.55 11.34 16.41
CA ALA A 73 -5.95 12.41 17.20
C ALA A 73 -6.71 13.75 17.15
N ILE A 74 -7.56 14.00 16.14
CA ILE A 74 -8.33 15.23 16.02
C ILE A 74 -9.81 14.96 16.30
N PHE A 75 -10.48 14.21 15.42
CA PHE A 75 -11.93 13.99 15.53
C PHE A 75 -12.28 13.13 16.75
N GLY A 76 -11.71 11.93 16.83
CA GLY A 76 -11.90 11.00 17.95
C GLY A 76 -11.49 11.61 19.29
N ASN A 77 -10.35 12.30 19.35
CA ASN A 77 -9.89 12.99 20.56
C ASN A 77 -10.87 14.06 21.04
N PHE A 78 -11.41 14.89 20.14
CA PHE A 78 -12.40 15.91 20.50
C PHE A 78 -13.66 15.28 21.09
N VAL A 79 -14.23 14.31 20.39
CA VAL A 79 -15.43 13.57 20.82
C VAL A 79 -15.20 12.92 22.18
N ASN A 80 -14.09 12.18 22.31
CA ASN A 80 -13.76 11.48 23.55
C ASN A 80 -13.61 12.45 24.74
N ARG A 81 -12.87 13.56 24.58
CA ARG A 81 -12.73 14.57 25.64
C ARG A 81 -14.06 15.16 26.05
N THR A 82 -14.90 15.52 25.09
CA THR A 82 -16.23 16.11 25.37
C THR A 82 -17.10 15.14 26.15
N LEU A 83 -17.21 13.89 25.69
CA LEU A 83 -18.06 12.89 26.33
C LEU A 83 -17.52 12.44 27.69
N VAL A 84 -16.20 12.22 27.83
CA VAL A 84 -15.57 11.84 29.11
C VAL A 84 -15.72 12.94 30.15
N LEU A 85 -15.52 14.21 29.79
CA LEU A 85 -15.70 15.32 30.73
C LEU A 85 -17.17 15.47 31.13
N THR A 86 -18.10 15.28 30.19
CA THR A 86 -19.55 15.28 30.48
C THR A 86 -19.93 14.12 31.42
N GLN A 87 -19.39 12.93 31.17
CA GLN A 87 -19.57 11.78 32.06
C GLN A 87 -19.01 12.04 33.46
N LYS A 88 -17.82 12.62 33.53
CA LYS A 88 -17.09 12.86 34.77
C LYS A 88 -17.73 13.94 35.65
N TYR A 89 -18.17 15.05 35.06
CA TYR A 89 -18.65 16.21 35.82
C TYR A 89 -20.17 16.21 36.00
N TYR A 90 -20.91 15.65 35.04
CA TYR A 90 -22.37 15.74 35.01
C TYR A 90 -23.05 14.38 34.91
N ASN A 91 -22.34 13.28 35.22
CA ASN A 91 -22.84 11.91 35.20
C ASN A 91 -23.53 11.55 33.87
N GLY A 92 -22.99 12.06 32.76
CA GLY A 92 -23.49 11.81 31.41
C GLY A 92 -24.74 12.63 31.07
N LYS A 93 -25.16 13.58 31.92
CA LYS A 93 -26.25 14.51 31.58
C LYS A 93 -25.71 15.71 30.83
N VAL A 94 -26.40 16.10 29.76
CA VAL A 94 -26.10 17.34 29.03
C VAL A 94 -26.32 18.53 29.97
N PRO A 95 -25.29 19.35 30.26
CA PRO A 95 -25.43 20.49 31.16
C PRO A 95 -26.22 21.64 30.52
N ALA A 96 -26.68 22.58 31.34
CA ALA A 96 -27.44 23.73 30.87
C ALA A 96 -26.58 24.68 30.01
N LEU A 97 -27.20 25.31 29.01
CA LEU A 97 -26.55 26.38 28.26
C LEU A 97 -26.70 27.70 29.04
N GLY A 98 -25.62 28.12 29.69
CA GLY A 98 -25.58 29.35 30.48
C GLY A 98 -25.33 30.61 29.63
N LYS A 99 -24.76 31.64 30.28
CA LYS A 99 -24.48 32.93 29.63
C LYS A 99 -23.35 32.78 28.60
N LEU A 100 -23.62 33.17 27.37
CA LEU A 100 -22.64 33.15 26.29
C LEU A 100 -21.64 34.30 26.40
N THR A 101 -20.37 33.99 26.16
CA THR A 101 -19.32 34.95 25.86
C THR A 101 -19.30 35.27 24.36
N SER A 102 -18.54 36.30 23.96
CA SER A 102 -18.34 36.60 22.52
C SER A 102 -17.70 35.43 21.76
N SER A 103 -16.78 34.70 22.40
CA SER A 103 -16.15 33.51 21.82
C SER A 103 -17.18 32.39 21.59
N ASP A 104 -18.09 32.16 22.55
CA ASP A 104 -19.16 31.16 22.41
C ASP A 104 -20.10 31.48 21.26
N THR A 105 -20.54 32.74 21.16
CA THR A 105 -21.40 33.21 20.08
C THR A 105 -20.74 33.04 18.71
N LEU A 106 -19.43 33.31 18.62
CA LEU A 106 -18.68 33.12 17.38
C LEU A 106 -18.62 31.64 17.00
N VAL A 107 -18.34 30.75 17.96
CA VAL A 107 -18.31 29.30 17.72
C VAL A 107 -19.67 28.78 17.27
N LEU A 108 -20.76 29.16 17.94
CA LEU A 108 -22.11 28.79 17.53
C LEU A 108 -22.42 29.28 16.11
N THR A 109 -22.11 30.54 15.80
CA THR A 109 -22.29 31.10 14.45
C THR A 109 -21.50 30.31 13.39
N GLU A 110 -20.24 29.95 13.69
CA GLU A 110 -19.42 29.15 12.78
C GLU A 110 -19.99 27.74 12.56
N ILE A 111 -20.52 27.08 13.60
CA ILE A 111 -21.17 25.76 13.47
C ILE A 111 -22.28 25.80 12.42
N ALA A 112 -23.14 26.82 12.45
CA ALA A 112 -24.25 26.96 11.50
C ALA A 112 -23.78 27.16 10.04
N ALA A 113 -22.54 27.55 9.80
CA ALA A 113 -22.00 27.71 8.45
C ALA A 113 -21.49 26.38 7.84
N TYR A 114 -21.11 25.39 8.65
CA TYR A 114 -20.53 24.13 8.16
C TYR A 114 -21.44 23.30 7.25
N PRO A 115 -22.76 23.18 7.47
CA PRO A 115 -23.65 22.46 6.55
C PRO A 115 -23.57 22.98 5.12
N ASN A 116 -23.57 24.30 4.94
CA ASN A 116 -23.44 24.94 3.62
C ASN A 116 -22.02 24.83 3.07
N ARG A 117 -20.98 25.03 3.90
CA ARG A 117 -19.58 24.89 3.46
C ARG A 117 -19.30 23.48 2.93
N ILE A 118 -19.74 22.45 3.66
CA ILE A 118 -19.54 21.06 3.25
C ILE A 118 -20.47 20.72 2.08
N GLY A 119 -21.75 21.09 2.16
CA GLY A 119 -22.76 20.81 1.14
C GLY A 119 -22.38 21.38 -0.23
N ASN A 120 -22.01 22.66 -0.29
CA ASN A 120 -21.60 23.31 -1.54
C ASN A 120 -20.41 22.61 -2.19
N ASN A 121 -19.41 22.22 -1.39
CA ASN A 121 -18.26 21.47 -1.91
C ASN A 121 -18.67 20.09 -2.45
N ILE A 122 -19.60 19.38 -1.80
CA ILE A 122 -20.15 18.11 -2.31
C ILE A 122 -20.90 18.33 -3.63
N GLU A 123 -21.75 19.35 -3.72
CA GLU A 123 -22.52 19.69 -4.93
C GLU A 123 -21.63 20.06 -6.12
N GLU A 124 -20.47 20.65 -5.85
CA GLU A 124 -19.46 21.00 -6.85
C GLU A 124 -18.40 19.91 -7.06
N TYR A 125 -18.60 18.70 -6.52
CA TYR A 125 -17.70 17.55 -6.66
C TYR A 125 -16.27 17.77 -6.09
N ARG A 126 -16.13 18.69 -5.12
CA ARG A 126 -14.90 19.00 -4.37
C ARG A 126 -14.87 18.21 -3.05
N PHE A 127 -14.79 16.90 -3.14
CA PHE A 127 -14.94 16.01 -1.98
C PHE A 127 -13.78 16.13 -0.99
N ARG A 128 -12.56 16.43 -1.47
CA ARG A 128 -11.38 16.68 -0.62
C ARG A 128 -11.56 17.91 0.24
N GLU A 129 -12.05 18.99 -0.34
CA GLU A 129 -12.37 20.22 0.37
C GLU A 129 -13.52 19.96 1.36
N ALA A 130 -14.56 19.25 0.95
CA ALA A 130 -15.70 18.93 1.80
C ALA A 130 -15.31 18.14 3.06
N ILE A 131 -14.50 17.08 2.92
CA ILE A 131 -14.04 16.29 4.07
C ILE A 131 -13.01 17.06 4.91
N GLY A 132 -12.25 17.97 4.28
CA GLY A 132 -11.37 18.92 4.96
C GLY A 132 -12.13 19.87 5.88
N GLU A 133 -13.27 20.40 5.43
CA GLU A 133 -14.18 21.22 6.24
C GLU A 133 -14.75 20.45 7.43
N LEU A 134 -15.15 19.18 7.25
CA LEU A 134 -15.55 18.32 8.37
C LEU A 134 -14.43 18.20 9.43
N MET A 135 -13.19 18.01 8.99
CA MET A 135 -12.04 17.93 9.91
C MET A 135 -11.76 19.28 10.58
N ASN A 136 -11.98 20.41 9.88
CA ASN A 136 -11.88 21.75 10.46
C ASN A 136 -12.91 21.99 11.58
N LEU A 137 -14.13 21.47 11.46
CA LEU A 137 -15.12 21.49 12.53
C LEU A 137 -14.62 20.77 13.79
N ALA A 138 -14.00 19.59 13.63
CA ALA A 138 -13.37 18.88 14.76
C ALA A 138 -12.16 19.63 15.35
N ARG A 139 -11.34 20.30 14.52
CA ARG A 139 -10.24 21.16 14.99
C ARG A 139 -10.75 22.36 15.78
N MET A 140 -11.83 22.99 15.32
CA MET A 140 -12.50 24.08 16.03
C MET A 140 -13.00 23.64 17.41
N GLY A 141 -13.61 22.46 17.50
CA GLY A 141 -13.99 21.87 18.79
C GLY A 141 -12.81 21.65 19.74
N ASN A 142 -11.71 21.07 19.25
CA ASN A 142 -10.49 20.91 20.05
C ASN A 142 -9.93 22.26 20.54
N LYS A 143 -9.88 23.26 19.65
CA LYS A 143 -9.42 24.61 19.99
C LYS A 143 -10.31 25.21 21.09
N TYR A 144 -11.63 25.13 20.92
CA TYR A 144 -12.59 25.65 21.88
C TYR A 144 -12.44 25.03 23.28
N LEU A 145 -12.29 23.71 23.39
CA LEU A 145 -12.01 23.05 24.68
C LEU A 145 -10.65 23.48 25.26
N THR A 146 -9.66 23.69 24.41
CA THR A 146 -8.29 24.06 24.84
C THR A 146 -8.22 25.48 25.37
N GLU A 147 -8.92 26.42 24.74
CA GLU A 147 -8.96 27.82 25.19
C GLU A 147 -9.77 28.00 26.47
N ASN A 148 -10.80 27.17 26.70
CA ASN A 148 -11.65 27.25 27.88
C ASN A 148 -11.20 26.39 29.08
N GLU A 149 -10.28 25.45 28.85
CA GLU A 149 -9.69 24.55 29.85
C GLU A 149 -10.69 24.01 30.91
N PRO A 150 -11.81 23.36 30.53
CA PRO A 150 -12.86 22.96 31.49
C PRO A 150 -12.33 22.07 32.64
N TRP A 151 -11.26 21.32 32.44
CA TRP A 151 -10.61 20.52 33.49
C TRP A 151 -9.94 21.37 34.59
N LYS A 152 -9.58 22.62 34.29
CA LYS A 152 -9.11 23.60 35.28
C LYS A 152 -10.28 24.45 35.78
N THR A 153 -11.08 24.99 34.86
CA THR A 153 -12.16 25.95 35.13
C THR A 153 -13.23 25.38 36.06
N ILE A 154 -13.45 24.06 36.06
CA ILE A 154 -14.42 23.39 36.97
C ILE A 154 -14.17 23.70 38.46
N LYS A 155 -12.92 24.01 38.83
CA LYS A 155 -12.55 24.33 40.22
C LYS A 155 -12.96 25.73 40.66
N THR A 156 -13.24 26.62 39.72
CA THR A 156 -13.46 28.06 39.98
C THR A 156 -14.81 28.56 39.45
N ASP A 157 -15.30 28.02 38.34
CA ASP A 157 -16.54 28.44 37.70
C ASP A 157 -17.23 27.25 37.02
N GLU A 158 -18.00 26.50 37.79
CA GLU A 158 -18.76 25.34 37.32
C GLU A 158 -19.79 25.72 36.25
N LYS A 159 -20.50 26.84 36.43
CA LYS A 159 -21.48 27.34 35.45
C LYS A 159 -20.85 27.65 34.09
N ARG A 160 -19.61 28.12 34.08
CA ARG A 160 -18.86 28.28 32.83
C ARG A 160 -18.60 26.94 32.17
N VAL A 161 -18.21 25.91 32.93
CA VAL A 161 -17.97 24.57 32.39
C VAL A 161 -19.24 23.93 31.84
N GLU A 162 -20.39 24.14 32.47
CA GLU A 162 -21.70 23.73 31.93
C GLU A 162 -21.90 24.27 30.51
N THR A 163 -21.70 25.57 30.33
CA THR A 163 -21.86 26.25 29.02
C THR A 163 -20.86 25.71 27.98
N VAL A 164 -19.59 25.54 28.37
CA VAL A 164 -18.52 25.05 27.48
C VAL A 164 -18.79 23.61 27.03
N LEU A 165 -19.18 22.72 27.94
CA LEU A 165 -19.47 21.34 27.56
C LEU A 165 -20.78 21.22 26.78
N ASN A 166 -21.79 22.04 27.06
CA ASN A 166 -22.99 22.09 26.22
C ASN A 166 -22.63 22.43 24.77
N ILE A 167 -21.87 23.50 24.54
CA ILE A 167 -21.44 23.91 23.19
C ILE A 167 -20.57 22.83 22.53
N ALA A 168 -19.63 22.24 23.28
CA ALA A 168 -18.82 21.14 22.76
C ALA A 168 -19.66 19.93 22.32
N LEU A 169 -20.75 19.62 23.05
CA LEU A 169 -21.70 18.58 22.66
C LEU A 169 -22.52 18.98 21.41
N GLN A 170 -22.87 20.25 21.23
CA GLN A 170 -23.50 20.71 19.97
C GLN A 170 -22.56 20.52 18.77
N ILE A 171 -21.25 20.78 18.94
CA ILE A 171 -20.24 20.50 17.91
C ILE A 171 -20.17 18.99 17.63
N CYS A 172 -20.16 18.15 18.67
CA CYS A 172 -20.17 16.69 18.49
C CYS A 172 -21.41 16.22 17.74
N ALA A 173 -22.59 16.77 18.05
CA ALA A 173 -23.82 16.44 17.36
C ALA A 173 -23.81 16.89 15.89
N SER A 174 -23.24 18.06 15.61
CA SER A 174 -23.03 18.56 14.25
C SER A 174 -22.10 17.64 13.46
N LEU A 175 -20.98 17.22 14.07
CA LEU A 175 -20.06 16.23 13.49
C LEU A 175 -20.76 14.88 13.24
N ALA A 176 -21.65 14.46 14.14
CA ALA A 176 -22.41 13.22 13.99
C ALA A 176 -23.29 13.23 12.73
N VAL A 177 -23.93 14.35 12.42
CA VAL A 177 -24.77 14.50 11.22
C VAL A 177 -23.92 14.72 9.98
N LEU A 178 -23.00 15.69 10.01
CA LEU A 178 -22.25 16.14 8.84
C LEU A 178 -21.20 15.12 8.36
N SER A 179 -20.78 14.19 9.23
CA SER A 179 -19.87 13.11 8.82
C SER A 179 -20.55 12.01 8.00
N GLU A 180 -21.88 11.90 7.99
CA GLU A 180 -22.60 10.76 7.41
C GLU A 180 -22.27 10.46 5.93
N PRO A 181 -22.15 11.45 5.02
CA PRO A 181 -21.77 11.18 3.63
C PRO A 181 -20.39 10.54 3.47
N PHE A 182 -19.49 10.82 4.41
CA PHE A 182 -18.09 10.38 4.39
C PHE A 182 -17.88 9.13 5.23
N LEU A 183 -18.40 9.13 6.46
CA LEU A 183 -18.15 8.18 7.54
C LEU A 183 -19.48 7.67 8.15
N PRO A 184 -20.30 6.94 7.39
CA PRO A 184 -21.65 6.56 7.81
C PRO A 184 -21.67 5.71 9.11
N PHE A 185 -20.69 4.83 9.30
CA PHE A 185 -20.65 3.97 10.51
C PHE A 185 -20.26 4.77 11.75
N SER A 186 -19.31 5.70 11.61
CA SER A 186 -18.82 6.59 12.66
C SER A 186 -19.87 7.64 13.01
N SER A 187 -20.59 8.15 12.00
CA SER A 187 -21.77 9.00 12.16
C SER A 187 -22.83 8.29 13.02
N ALA A 188 -23.24 7.08 12.63
CA ALA A 188 -24.22 6.30 13.39
C ALA A 188 -23.75 5.98 14.81
N LYS A 189 -22.47 5.63 14.98
CA LYS A 189 -21.85 5.38 16.29
C LYS A 189 -21.90 6.63 17.17
N LEU A 190 -21.54 7.79 16.64
CA LEU A 190 -21.57 9.06 17.36
C LEU A 190 -23.01 9.52 17.69
N LYS A 191 -23.97 9.34 16.77
CA LYS A 191 -25.40 9.59 17.03
C LYS A 191 -25.88 8.76 18.22
N LYS A 192 -25.49 7.48 18.30
CA LYS A 192 -25.79 6.61 19.46
C LYS A 192 -25.15 7.10 20.75
N MET A 193 -23.85 7.43 20.75
CA MET A 193 -23.16 7.96 21.93
C MET A 193 -23.74 9.29 22.44
N LEU A 194 -24.39 10.04 21.55
CA LEU A 194 -25.06 11.29 21.88
C LEU A 194 -26.56 11.12 22.14
N ALA A 195 -27.11 9.90 22.09
CA ALA A 195 -28.54 9.62 22.16
C ALA A 195 -29.39 10.49 21.20
N LEU A 196 -28.89 10.71 19.99
CA LEU A 196 -29.56 11.50 18.95
C LEU A 196 -30.63 10.68 18.24
N SER A 197 -31.67 11.37 17.77
CA SER A 197 -32.70 10.78 16.92
C SER A 197 -32.14 10.47 15.53
N ASP A 198 -32.49 9.31 14.98
CA ASP A 198 -32.16 8.96 13.59
C ASP A 198 -32.83 9.89 12.55
N LYS A 199 -33.82 10.69 12.98
CA LYS A 199 -34.48 11.70 12.12
C LYS A 199 -33.69 13.00 11.96
N LEU A 200 -32.56 13.15 12.66
CA LEU A 200 -31.70 14.32 12.52
C LEU A 200 -31.06 14.34 11.13
N ALA A 201 -31.48 15.30 10.32
CA ALA A 201 -31.03 15.53 8.97
C ALA A 201 -30.03 16.70 8.91
N TRP A 202 -29.36 16.81 7.75
CA TRP A 202 -28.39 17.86 7.43
C TRP A 202 -28.89 19.27 7.75
N ASP A 203 -30.14 19.55 7.40
CA ASP A 203 -30.80 20.85 7.59
C ASP A 203 -31.11 21.18 9.05
N ASN A 204 -30.95 20.23 9.99
CA ASN A 204 -31.24 20.48 11.41
C ASN A 204 -30.02 21.02 12.17
N VAL A 205 -28.83 21.03 11.57
CA VAL A 205 -27.57 21.37 12.24
C VAL A 205 -27.51 22.85 12.66
N ASP A 206 -28.24 23.73 11.98
CA ASP A 206 -28.32 25.16 12.28
C ASP A 206 -29.11 25.50 13.56
N SER A 207 -29.86 24.54 14.10
CA SER A 207 -30.81 24.78 15.19
C SER A 207 -30.19 25.06 16.57
N HIS A 208 -28.87 24.90 16.72
CA HIS A 208 -28.09 25.08 17.97
C HIS A 208 -28.62 24.30 19.19
N GLN A 209 -29.51 23.34 19.00
CA GLN A 209 -30.16 22.56 20.07
C GLN A 209 -30.30 21.08 19.68
N LEU A 210 -29.25 20.55 19.05
CA LEU A 210 -29.19 19.15 18.61
C LEU A 210 -29.21 18.19 19.80
N VAL A 211 -28.51 18.57 20.88
CA VAL A 211 -28.65 17.91 22.20
C VAL A 211 -29.43 18.81 23.15
N LYS A 212 -30.32 18.20 23.94
CA LYS A 212 -31.17 18.92 24.90
C LYS A 212 -30.55 18.88 26.28
N GLU A 213 -30.73 19.95 27.06
CA GLU A 213 -30.37 19.97 28.47
C GLU A 213 -30.99 18.77 29.22
N ASN A 214 -30.25 18.20 30.18
CA ASN A 214 -30.62 17.03 30.98
C ASN A 214 -30.82 15.72 30.20
N GLN A 215 -30.63 15.70 28.88
CA GLN A 215 -30.54 14.48 28.10
C GLN A 215 -29.43 13.59 28.67
N THR A 216 -29.72 12.31 28.88
CA THR A 216 -28.75 11.34 29.39
C THR A 216 -28.02 10.69 28.23
N LEU A 217 -26.70 10.81 28.23
CA LEU A 217 -25.80 10.24 27.23
C LEU A 217 -25.34 8.84 27.71
N PRO A 218 -25.25 7.86 26.81
CA PRO A 218 -24.61 6.58 27.10
C PRO A 218 -23.14 6.72 27.52
N ILE A 219 -22.60 5.64 28.10
CA ILE A 219 -21.16 5.56 28.40
C ILE A 219 -20.37 5.67 27.09
N PRO A 220 -19.40 6.59 27.00
CA PRO A 220 -18.64 6.78 25.77
C PRO A 220 -17.74 5.59 25.45
N GLU A 221 -17.64 5.31 24.16
CA GLU A 221 -16.67 4.39 23.58
C GLU A 221 -15.72 5.16 22.64
N LEU A 222 -14.59 4.55 22.27
CA LEU A 222 -13.66 5.18 21.32
C LEU A 222 -14.30 5.23 19.93
N LEU A 223 -14.35 6.41 19.32
CA LEU A 223 -14.91 6.58 17.98
C LEU A 223 -14.04 5.90 16.93
N PHE A 224 -12.72 6.08 17.03
CA PHE A 224 -11.70 5.49 16.17
C PHE A 224 -10.66 4.76 17.01
N GLU A 225 -10.04 3.74 16.43
CA GLU A 225 -8.94 2.99 17.04
C GLU A 225 -7.63 3.30 16.33
N ARG A 226 -6.52 3.12 17.04
CA ARG A 226 -5.19 3.22 16.44
C ARG A 226 -4.98 2.07 15.44
N ILE A 227 -4.27 2.37 14.36
CA ILE A 227 -3.74 1.35 13.44
C ILE A 227 -2.26 1.17 13.77
N GLU A 228 -1.91 -0.04 14.16
CA GLU A 228 -0.55 -0.38 14.58
C GLU A 228 0.37 -0.64 13.38
N ASP A 229 1.67 -0.44 13.60
CA ASP A 229 2.69 -0.55 12.56
C ASP A 229 2.73 -1.97 11.96
N GLU A 230 2.53 -3.00 12.79
CA GLU A 230 2.52 -4.39 12.34
C GLU A 230 1.41 -4.67 11.32
N SER A 231 0.25 -4.00 11.45
CA SER A 231 -0.86 -4.14 10.50
C SER A 231 -0.50 -3.56 9.13
N ILE A 232 0.25 -2.46 9.11
CA ILE A 232 0.73 -1.80 7.89
C ILE A 232 1.84 -2.62 7.24
N GLU A 233 2.81 -3.07 8.02
CA GLU A 233 3.90 -3.93 7.55
C GLU A 233 3.37 -5.22 6.91
N PHE A 234 2.36 -5.85 7.53
CA PHE A 234 1.69 -7.02 6.98
C PHE A 234 1.10 -6.74 5.58
N GLN A 235 0.40 -5.62 5.40
CA GLN A 235 -0.22 -5.28 4.12
C GLN A 235 0.81 -4.94 3.04
N VAL A 236 1.87 -4.21 3.39
CA VAL A 236 2.97 -3.93 2.47
C VAL A 236 3.64 -5.23 2.04
N GLN A 237 3.92 -6.14 2.98
CA GLN A 237 4.51 -7.44 2.65
C GLN A 237 3.57 -8.30 1.79
N LYS A 238 2.27 -8.28 2.05
CA LYS A 238 1.28 -8.98 1.22
C LYS A 238 1.34 -8.52 -0.25
N LEU A 239 1.47 -7.22 -0.49
CA LEU A 239 1.65 -6.67 -1.84
C LEU A 239 3.00 -7.08 -2.46
N LEU A 240 4.11 -6.97 -1.72
CA LEU A 240 5.44 -7.34 -2.20
C LEU A 240 5.54 -8.83 -2.55
N ASN A 241 5.02 -9.71 -1.69
CA ASN A 241 4.98 -11.15 -1.93
C ASN A 241 4.18 -11.49 -3.20
N THR A 242 3.08 -10.78 -3.44
CA THR A 242 2.29 -10.94 -4.66
C THR A 242 3.07 -10.53 -5.91
N LYS A 243 3.79 -9.40 -5.84
CA LYS A 243 4.67 -8.94 -6.93
C LYS A 243 5.79 -9.93 -7.23
N LEU A 244 6.43 -10.49 -6.20
CA LEU A 244 7.48 -11.52 -6.34
C LEU A 244 6.92 -12.82 -6.93
N SER A 245 5.77 -13.28 -6.47
CA SER A 245 5.09 -14.47 -7.02
C SER A 245 4.78 -14.31 -8.50
N ASN A 246 4.28 -13.13 -8.90
CA ASN A 246 3.95 -12.85 -10.29
C ASN A 246 5.18 -12.74 -11.18
N GLN A 247 6.29 -12.19 -10.67
CA GLN A 247 7.57 -12.17 -11.39
C GLN A 247 8.16 -13.57 -11.57
N ALA A 248 8.06 -14.43 -10.55
CA ALA A 248 8.50 -15.81 -10.64
C ALA A 248 7.67 -16.63 -11.65
N GLN A 249 6.37 -16.31 -11.78
CA GLN A 249 5.47 -16.92 -12.77
C GLN A 249 5.60 -16.32 -14.17
N SER A 250 6.05 -15.06 -14.30
CA SER A 250 6.22 -14.37 -15.59
C SER A 250 7.53 -14.67 -16.30
N ASN A 251 8.26 -15.72 -15.93
CA ASN A 251 9.38 -16.25 -16.71
C ASN A 251 8.87 -16.86 -18.03
N GLN A 252 8.38 -16.02 -18.93
CA GLN A 252 8.34 -16.35 -20.34
C GLN A 252 9.79 -16.43 -20.81
N ALA A 253 10.17 -17.60 -21.34
CA ALA A 253 11.44 -17.77 -22.03
C ALA A 253 11.64 -16.62 -23.02
N VAL A 254 12.88 -16.11 -23.10
CA VAL A 254 13.25 -15.03 -24.03
C VAL A 254 12.67 -15.34 -25.41
N ALA A 255 12.01 -14.36 -26.03
CA ALA A 255 11.41 -14.52 -27.35
C ALA A 255 12.40 -15.21 -28.31
N SER A 256 11.93 -16.21 -29.05
CA SER A 256 12.76 -16.95 -29.97
C SER A 256 13.44 -16.00 -30.96
N LYS A 257 14.72 -16.25 -31.26
CA LYS A 257 15.38 -15.58 -32.39
C LYS A 257 14.62 -15.84 -33.69
N GLU A 258 14.88 -15.02 -34.71
CA GLU A 258 14.32 -15.25 -36.05
C GLU A 258 14.62 -16.68 -36.53
N ASN A 259 13.69 -17.23 -37.31
CA ASN A 259 13.83 -18.58 -37.86
C ASN A 259 15.06 -18.64 -38.77
N ILE A 260 15.90 -19.65 -38.56
CA ILE A 260 17.01 -20.00 -39.46
C ILE A 260 16.63 -21.21 -40.32
N SER A 261 17.32 -21.38 -41.43
CA SER A 261 17.18 -22.56 -42.29
C SER A 261 17.85 -23.79 -41.64
N TYR A 262 17.38 -24.99 -41.99
CA TYR A 262 18.04 -26.24 -41.57
C TYR A 262 19.50 -26.32 -42.05
N ASP A 263 19.80 -25.78 -43.24
CA ASP A 263 21.16 -25.76 -43.78
C ASP A 263 22.12 -24.89 -42.94
N GLU A 264 21.61 -23.86 -42.27
CA GLU A 264 22.41 -23.06 -41.33
C GLU A 264 22.69 -23.81 -40.03
N PHE A 265 21.74 -24.60 -39.54
CA PHE A 265 21.95 -25.47 -38.39
C PHE A 265 22.90 -26.64 -38.73
N ALA A 266 22.72 -27.29 -39.89
CA ALA A 266 23.55 -28.41 -40.35
C ALA A 266 25.02 -28.01 -40.60
N LYS A 267 25.31 -26.72 -40.75
CA LYS A 267 26.69 -26.20 -40.77
C LYS A 267 27.35 -26.21 -39.41
N MET A 268 26.61 -26.30 -38.29
CA MET A 268 27.18 -26.36 -36.95
C MET A 268 27.58 -27.80 -36.62
N ASP A 269 28.85 -28.04 -36.34
CA ASP A 269 29.33 -29.35 -35.90
C ASP A 269 29.30 -29.36 -34.36
N ILE A 270 28.21 -29.86 -33.80
CA ILE A 270 28.02 -29.98 -32.35
C ILE A 270 28.19 -31.45 -31.97
N ARG A 271 29.05 -31.74 -31.00
CA ARG A 271 29.34 -33.11 -30.57
C ARG A 271 29.32 -33.28 -29.06
N VAL A 272 29.06 -34.50 -28.61
CA VAL A 272 29.27 -34.89 -27.22
C VAL A 272 30.77 -35.07 -26.97
N GLY A 273 31.30 -34.41 -25.95
CA GLY A 273 32.67 -34.58 -25.48
C GLY A 273 32.75 -34.78 -23.96
N THR A 274 33.88 -35.29 -23.47
CA THR A 274 34.11 -35.49 -22.03
C THR A 274 35.23 -34.58 -21.53
N ILE A 275 35.01 -33.91 -20.39
CA ILE A 275 36.03 -33.07 -19.76
C ILE A 275 37.10 -33.97 -19.13
N LEU A 276 38.34 -33.85 -19.59
CA LEU A 276 39.49 -34.59 -19.07
C LEU A 276 40.23 -33.82 -17.98
N GLU A 277 40.43 -32.52 -18.21
CA GLU A 277 41.17 -31.64 -17.31
C GLU A 277 40.43 -30.31 -17.18
N ALA A 278 40.44 -29.72 -16.00
CA ALA A 278 39.86 -28.41 -15.73
C ALA A 278 40.78 -27.60 -14.82
N GLU A 279 41.07 -26.36 -15.21
CA GLU A 279 41.95 -25.45 -14.47
C GLU A 279 41.38 -24.02 -14.48
N LYS A 280 41.61 -23.27 -13.40
CA LYS A 280 41.27 -21.84 -13.38
C LYS A 280 42.27 -21.04 -14.22
N VAL A 281 41.77 -20.14 -15.07
CA VAL A 281 42.64 -19.28 -15.86
C VAL A 281 43.22 -18.17 -14.97
N ALA A 282 44.55 -18.01 -14.99
CA ALA A 282 45.23 -16.97 -14.22
C ALA A 282 44.71 -15.56 -14.59
N LYS A 283 44.62 -14.68 -13.58
CA LYS A 283 44.18 -13.27 -13.73
C LYS A 283 42.70 -13.08 -14.14
N THR A 284 41.84 -14.09 -13.93
CA THR A 284 40.38 -13.95 -14.06
C THR A 284 39.66 -14.88 -13.08
N LYS A 285 38.53 -14.41 -12.54
CA LYS A 285 37.65 -15.22 -11.68
C LYS A 285 36.54 -15.92 -12.45
N LYS A 286 36.38 -15.62 -13.75
CA LYS A 286 35.24 -16.06 -14.57
C LYS A 286 35.53 -17.21 -15.52
N LEU A 287 36.80 -17.48 -15.85
CA LEU A 287 37.16 -18.43 -16.90
C LEU A 287 37.78 -19.72 -16.34
N LEU A 288 37.31 -20.86 -16.86
CA LEU A 288 37.96 -22.16 -16.74
C LEU A 288 38.59 -22.54 -18.07
N LYS A 289 39.80 -23.10 -18.01
CA LYS A 289 40.48 -23.77 -19.12
C LYS A 289 40.16 -25.25 -19.01
N LEU A 290 39.54 -25.80 -20.05
CA LEU A 290 39.06 -27.17 -20.07
C LEU A 290 39.74 -27.91 -21.22
N LYS A 291 40.25 -29.11 -20.94
CA LYS A 291 40.70 -30.04 -21.97
C LYS A 291 39.61 -31.07 -22.19
N ILE A 292 39.05 -31.11 -23.39
CA ILE A 292 37.90 -31.95 -23.71
C ILE A 292 38.28 -32.96 -24.79
N ASP A 293 37.94 -34.22 -24.55
CA ASP A 293 37.96 -35.27 -25.56
C ASP A 293 36.69 -35.17 -26.41
N THR A 294 36.86 -34.79 -27.67
CA THR A 294 35.76 -34.69 -28.64
C THR A 294 35.53 -36.00 -29.39
N GLY A 295 36.28 -37.07 -29.08
CA GLY A 295 36.26 -38.34 -29.81
C GLY A 295 36.96 -38.31 -31.17
N ILE A 296 37.28 -37.12 -31.69
CA ILE A 296 38.11 -36.91 -32.89
C ILE A 296 39.51 -36.47 -32.47
N ASP A 297 39.58 -35.54 -31.53
CA ASP A 297 40.79 -34.92 -31.01
C ASP A 297 40.58 -34.45 -29.55
N GLN A 298 41.66 -33.98 -28.92
CA GLN A 298 41.58 -33.30 -27.64
C GLN A 298 41.75 -31.80 -27.85
N ARG A 299 40.80 -31.01 -27.35
CA ARG A 299 40.79 -29.55 -27.55
C ARG A 299 40.84 -28.79 -26.26
N THR A 300 41.49 -27.63 -26.29
CA THR A 300 41.43 -26.65 -25.20
C THR A 300 40.27 -25.69 -25.46
N ILE A 301 39.34 -25.63 -24.51
CA ILE A 301 38.19 -24.71 -24.54
C ILE A 301 38.22 -23.85 -23.28
N VAL A 302 38.13 -22.54 -23.46
CA VAL A 302 38.07 -21.58 -22.37
C VAL A 302 36.62 -21.13 -22.21
N SER A 303 36.01 -21.45 -21.06
CA SER A 303 34.59 -21.21 -20.81
C SER A 303 34.36 -20.31 -19.60
N GLY A 304 33.35 -19.44 -19.69
CA GLY A 304 32.98 -18.44 -18.68
C GLY A 304 32.23 -18.97 -17.45
N ILE A 305 32.51 -20.20 -17.05
CA ILE A 305 31.69 -20.95 -16.09
C ILE A 305 32.32 -21.08 -14.69
N ALA A 306 33.43 -20.37 -14.43
CA ALA A 306 34.18 -20.51 -13.17
C ALA A 306 33.44 -19.98 -11.93
N GLU A 307 32.41 -19.15 -12.12
CA GLU A 307 31.55 -18.65 -11.04
C GLU A 307 30.47 -19.67 -10.64
N TYR A 308 30.18 -20.66 -11.51
CA TYR A 308 29.12 -21.65 -11.31
C TYR A 308 29.63 -23.06 -10.98
N PHE A 309 30.86 -23.38 -11.37
CA PHE A 309 31.44 -24.73 -11.19
C PHE A 309 32.87 -24.68 -10.69
N SER A 310 33.21 -25.61 -9.79
CA SER A 310 34.60 -25.88 -9.41
C SER A 310 35.27 -26.82 -10.43
N PRO A 311 36.59 -26.67 -10.70
CA PRO A 311 37.30 -27.56 -11.62
C PRO A 311 37.17 -29.05 -11.29
N GLU A 312 37.14 -29.38 -10.00
CA GLU A 312 37.12 -30.75 -9.50
C GLU A 312 35.78 -31.44 -9.76
N GLU A 313 34.67 -30.69 -9.75
CA GLU A 313 33.32 -31.22 -9.92
C GLU A 313 32.93 -31.52 -11.37
N ILE A 314 33.71 -31.06 -12.35
CA ILE A 314 33.35 -31.14 -13.77
C ILE A 314 34.20 -32.12 -14.57
N ILE A 315 35.33 -32.58 -14.01
CA ILE A 315 36.14 -33.62 -14.63
C ILE A 315 35.32 -34.92 -14.75
N GLY A 316 35.36 -35.54 -15.93
CA GLY A 316 34.60 -36.75 -16.25
C GLY A 316 33.16 -36.52 -16.69
N LYS A 317 32.62 -35.30 -16.61
CA LYS A 317 31.27 -34.99 -17.12
C LYS A 317 31.26 -34.90 -18.65
N GLN A 318 30.17 -35.39 -19.24
CA GLN A 318 29.88 -35.19 -20.66
C GLN A 318 29.30 -33.80 -20.89
N VAL A 319 29.61 -33.19 -22.02
CA VAL A 319 29.13 -31.85 -22.40
C VAL A 319 28.88 -31.78 -23.91
N SER A 320 28.00 -30.88 -24.32
CA SER A 320 27.78 -30.55 -25.73
C SER A 320 28.76 -29.46 -26.18
N VAL A 321 29.50 -29.71 -27.25
CA VAL A 321 30.58 -28.86 -27.74
C VAL A 321 30.39 -28.51 -29.21
N LEU A 322 30.38 -27.22 -29.54
CA LEU A 322 30.50 -26.74 -30.91
C LEU A 322 31.98 -26.77 -31.33
N VAL A 323 32.34 -27.68 -32.23
CA VAL A 323 33.74 -27.99 -32.58
C VAL A 323 34.24 -27.27 -33.83
N ASN A 324 33.35 -26.71 -34.66
CA ASN A 324 33.73 -26.00 -35.89
C ASN A 324 33.63 -24.47 -35.79
N LEU A 325 33.62 -23.93 -34.57
CA LEU A 325 33.74 -22.49 -34.33
C LEU A 325 35.20 -22.04 -34.54
N ALA A 326 35.40 -20.88 -35.17
CA ALA A 326 36.74 -20.32 -35.37
C ALA A 326 37.46 -20.12 -34.01
N PRO A 327 38.74 -20.55 -33.88
CA PRO A 327 39.48 -20.38 -32.64
C PRO A 327 39.56 -18.92 -32.19
N LYS A 328 39.42 -18.69 -30.88
CA LYS A 328 39.48 -17.35 -30.30
C LYS A 328 40.47 -17.31 -29.14
N ASN A 329 41.39 -16.35 -29.18
CA ASN A 329 42.30 -16.10 -28.07
C ASN A 329 41.57 -15.42 -26.91
N LEU A 330 41.50 -16.10 -25.78
CA LEU A 330 40.91 -15.61 -24.54
C LEU A 330 41.98 -15.58 -23.45
N LYS A 331 42.37 -14.37 -23.04
CA LYS A 331 43.42 -14.15 -22.01
C LYS A 331 44.75 -14.89 -22.29
N GLY A 332 45.12 -14.99 -23.57
CA GLY A 332 46.37 -15.63 -24.00
C GLY A 332 46.29 -17.15 -24.18
N ILE A 333 45.09 -17.74 -24.04
CA ILE A 333 44.83 -19.16 -24.33
C ILE A 333 43.94 -19.23 -25.58
N GLU A 334 44.33 -20.04 -26.55
CA GLU A 334 43.52 -20.29 -27.74
C GLU A 334 42.37 -21.26 -27.40
N SER A 335 41.13 -20.79 -27.52
CA SER A 335 39.92 -21.60 -27.31
C SER A 335 39.44 -22.15 -28.65
N GLN A 336 39.41 -23.47 -28.79
CA GLN A 336 39.14 -24.18 -30.06
C GLN A 336 37.74 -24.82 -30.08
N GLY A 337 36.74 -24.12 -29.54
CA GLY A 337 35.35 -24.56 -29.48
C GLY A 337 34.55 -23.78 -28.43
N MET A 338 33.28 -24.16 -28.29
CA MET A 338 32.35 -23.58 -27.29
C MET A 338 31.52 -24.69 -26.64
N ILE A 339 31.40 -24.65 -25.32
CA ILE A 339 30.50 -25.53 -24.57
C ILE A 339 29.11 -24.91 -24.54
N LEU A 340 28.09 -25.71 -24.82
CA LEU A 340 26.69 -25.29 -24.76
C LEU A 340 26.11 -25.54 -23.38
N MET A 341 25.49 -24.50 -22.81
CA MET A 341 24.90 -24.50 -21.48
C MET A 341 23.46 -23.99 -21.57
N ALA A 342 22.59 -24.49 -20.70
CA ALA A 342 21.29 -23.90 -20.45
C ALA A 342 21.43 -22.87 -19.33
N GLU A 343 20.89 -21.67 -19.54
CA GLU A 343 20.74 -20.64 -18.51
C GLU A 343 19.33 -20.74 -17.94
N ASP A 344 19.23 -20.93 -16.63
CA ASP A 344 17.97 -20.99 -15.89
C ASP A 344 17.51 -19.57 -15.50
N ALA A 345 16.27 -19.41 -15.04
CA ALA A 345 15.70 -18.08 -14.81
C ALA A 345 16.38 -17.27 -13.68
N ASP A 346 17.12 -17.95 -12.80
CA ASP A 346 17.94 -17.35 -11.75
C ASP A 346 19.36 -16.97 -12.22
N GLY A 347 19.66 -17.16 -13.51
CA GLY A 347 20.97 -16.93 -14.11
C GLY A 347 21.96 -18.10 -13.91
N SER A 348 21.53 -19.21 -13.30
CA SER A 348 22.40 -20.38 -13.11
C SER A 348 22.63 -21.12 -14.43
N LEU A 349 23.86 -21.62 -14.64
CA LEU A 349 24.22 -22.38 -15.84
C LEU A 349 24.18 -23.88 -15.56
N ARG A 350 23.54 -24.65 -16.44
CA ARG A 350 23.48 -26.12 -16.40
C ARG A 350 24.06 -26.72 -17.69
N PHE A 351 24.81 -27.82 -17.56
CA PHE A 351 25.34 -28.52 -18.74
C PHE A 351 24.21 -29.14 -19.57
N VAL A 352 24.30 -28.97 -20.89
CA VAL A 352 23.45 -29.71 -21.83
C VAL A 352 24.15 -31.03 -22.14
N VAL A 353 23.61 -32.13 -21.61
CA VAL A 353 24.22 -33.47 -21.66
C VAL A 353 23.22 -34.50 -22.17
N PRO A 354 23.68 -35.58 -22.84
CA PRO A 354 22.81 -36.70 -23.16
C PRO A 354 22.31 -37.36 -21.86
N SER A 355 21.06 -37.85 -21.87
CA SER A 355 20.45 -38.51 -20.69
C SER A 355 21.09 -39.84 -20.33
N VAL A 356 21.82 -40.44 -21.27
CA VAL A 356 22.59 -41.67 -21.12
C VAL A 356 24.01 -41.41 -21.60
N GLN A 357 24.99 -42.12 -21.05
CA GLN A 357 26.37 -41.99 -21.49
C GLN A 357 26.50 -42.29 -22.98
N THR A 358 26.98 -41.32 -23.74
CA THR A 358 27.12 -41.40 -25.20
C THR A 358 28.59 -41.41 -25.60
N LYS A 359 28.95 -42.09 -26.69
CA LYS A 359 30.34 -42.12 -27.17
C LYS A 359 30.83 -40.70 -27.51
N ASN A 360 32.03 -40.31 -27.04
CA ASN A 360 32.65 -39.04 -27.44
C ASN A 360 32.73 -38.95 -28.97
N GLY A 361 32.42 -37.78 -29.52
CA GLY A 361 32.38 -37.51 -30.96
C GLY A 361 31.08 -37.86 -31.67
N SER A 362 30.08 -38.34 -30.92
CA SER A 362 28.71 -38.45 -31.44
C SER A 362 28.16 -37.06 -31.73
N GLU A 363 27.61 -36.91 -32.93
CA GLU A 363 27.07 -35.66 -33.47
C GLU A 363 25.66 -35.38 -32.88
N ILE A 364 25.39 -34.13 -32.51
CA ILE A 364 24.08 -33.66 -32.05
C ILE A 364 23.35 -33.10 -33.28
N LYS A 365 22.22 -33.70 -33.65
CA LYS A 365 21.43 -33.40 -34.84
C LYS A 365 19.99 -33.05 -34.52
#